data_AF-A0A0E9MNM4-F1
#
_entry.id   AF-A0A0E9MNM4-F1
#
_cell.length_a   1.000
_cell.length_b   1.000
_cell.length_c   1.000
_cell.angle_alpha   90.00
_cell.angle_beta   90.00
_cell.angle_gamma   90.00
#
_symmetry.space_group_name_H-M   'P 1'
#
loop_
_entity.id
_entity.type
_entity.pdbx_description
1 polymer ?
#
loop_
_entity_poly.entity_id
_entity_poly.type
_entity_poly.pdbx_seq_one_letter_code
_entity_poly.pdbx_strand_id
1 'polypeptide(L)'
;MLALKGDWLVGLDLSPSLAFADRGAYFPGWERSPADARGLWALVEEIAHDEPHLGANRFVDHPEASRHFRRHGGRCGDLFPPGAGRFRVVEDASREQRLCNPYSNFNLVGAAQVGKSSLTGMRLFHRIDGKLPIWPYDPVPSGGPVVVEIYTSIAATAAGLPRGRTKIRDPDTLDRALVALGSRKHAPLARYDDHATDAILAAAWLRAVARDPELWSPSGLTPGLARTEGWTFGVR
;
A
#
# COMPACT_ATOMS: atom_id res chain seq x y z
N MET A 1 -4.89 -16.94 16.32
CA MET A 1 -4.61 -17.40 14.94
C MET A 1 -5.64 -16.73 14.04
N LEU A 2 -5.23 -15.87 13.09
CA LEU A 2 -6.18 -15.33 12.10
C LEU A 2 -6.61 -16.50 11.22
N ALA A 3 -7.88 -16.91 11.32
CA ALA A 3 -8.38 -18.13 10.69
C ALA A 3 -8.88 -17.87 9.25
N LEU A 4 -7.99 -17.42 8.37
CA LEU A 4 -8.25 -17.42 6.93
C LEU A 4 -7.95 -18.83 6.39
N LYS A 5 -8.99 -19.60 6.09
CA LYS A 5 -8.88 -20.93 5.45
C LYS A 5 -9.21 -20.83 3.97
N GLY A 6 -8.40 -21.44 3.11
CA GLY A 6 -8.56 -21.45 1.65
C GLY A 6 -7.56 -20.56 0.91
N ASP A 7 -7.64 -20.56 -0.42
CA ASP A 7 -6.78 -19.76 -1.29
C ASP A 7 -7.33 -18.34 -1.41
N TRP A 8 -6.73 -17.41 -0.66
CA TRP A 8 -7.15 -16.01 -0.64
C TRP A 8 -6.02 -15.10 -1.13
N LEU A 9 -6.33 -14.25 -2.11
CA LEU A 9 -5.50 -13.12 -2.47
C LEU A 9 -6.10 -11.85 -1.85
N VAL A 10 -5.45 -11.34 -0.81
CA VAL A 10 -5.94 -10.19 -0.03
C VAL A 10 -5.17 -8.94 -0.42
N GLY A 11 -5.84 -8.00 -1.09
CA GLY A 11 -5.26 -6.70 -1.43
C GLY A 11 -5.53 -5.66 -0.35
N LEU A 12 -4.49 -4.93 0.07
CA LEU A 12 -4.60 -3.77 0.94
C LEU A 12 -4.13 -2.52 0.20
N ASP A 13 -4.99 -1.50 0.13
CA ASP A 13 -4.67 -0.19 -0.46
C ASP A 13 -3.98 0.72 0.56
N LEU A 14 -2.81 0.27 1.01
CA LEU A 14 -1.89 1.00 1.88
C LEU A 14 -0.49 0.44 1.71
N SER A 15 0.52 1.26 1.97
CA SER A 15 1.90 0.82 1.77
C SER A 15 2.47 0.12 3.00
N PRO A 16 3.15 -1.02 2.82
CA PRO A 16 3.87 -1.69 3.88
C PRO A 16 5.20 -1.02 4.20
N SER A 17 5.70 -0.06 3.40
CA SER A 17 7.02 0.53 3.63
C SER A 17 7.11 2.00 3.20
N LEU A 18 8.27 2.60 3.46
CA LEU A 18 8.68 3.94 3.04
C LEU A 18 9.78 3.83 1.97
N ALA A 19 10.11 4.95 1.32
CA ALA A 19 11.27 5.03 0.43
C ALA A 19 12.57 4.71 1.18
N PHE A 20 13.42 3.89 0.56
CA PHE A 20 14.69 3.42 1.08
C PHE A 20 15.81 3.53 0.04
N ALA A 21 15.58 3.06 -1.20
CA ALA A 21 16.60 2.88 -2.22
C ALA A 21 17.26 4.20 -2.65
N ASP A 22 16.53 5.30 -2.61
CA ASP A 22 17.02 6.64 -2.96
C ASP A 22 18.13 7.16 -2.02
N ARG A 23 18.16 6.71 -0.76
CA ARG A 23 19.12 7.17 0.26
C ARG A 23 19.84 6.04 1.02
N GLY A 24 19.51 4.79 0.74
CA GLY A 24 20.01 3.62 1.48
C GLY A 24 19.51 3.52 2.93
N ALA A 25 18.45 4.25 3.30
CA ALA A 25 17.86 4.25 4.64
C ALA A 25 16.43 4.84 4.61
N TYR A 26 15.53 4.38 5.49
CA TYR A 26 14.22 5.03 5.65
C TYR A 26 14.34 6.43 6.26
N PHE A 27 15.26 6.59 7.22
CA PHE A 27 15.47 7.83 7.99
C PHE A 27 16.97 8.18 8.01
N PRO A 28 17.52 8.73 6.91
CA PRO A 28 18.96 9.00 6.81
C PRO A 28 19.47 9.89 7.94
N GLY A 29 20.55 9.47 8.60
CA GLY A 29 21.15 10.18 9.74
C GLY A 29 20.59 9.78 11.10
N TRP A 30 19.52 8.98 11.16
CA TRP A 30 19.04 8.39 12.41
C TRP A 30 19.71 7.03 12.64
N GLU A 31 20.46 6.87 13.73
CA GLU A 31 21.17 5.62 14.08
C GLU A 31 20.24 4.41 14.16
N ARG A 32 19.00 4.60 14.63
CA ARG A 32 17.98 3.54 14.71
C ARG A 32 17.22 3.34 13.40
N SER A 33 17.66 3.93 12.28
CA SER A 33 16.99 3.72 11.00
C SER A 33 17.02 2.23 10.63
N PRO A 34 15.86 1.60 10.41
CA PRO A 34 15.81 0.16 10.16
C PRO A 34 16.44 -0.23 8.81
N ALA A 35 17.03 -1.42 8.78
CA ALA A 35 17.69 -1.95 7.58
C ALA A 35 16.72 -2.56 6.55
N ASP A 36 15.50 -2.89 6.97
CA ASP A 36 14.47 -3.55 6.15
C ASP A 36 13.04 -3.24 6.64
N ALA A 37 12.04 -3.71 5.89
CA ALA A 37 10.65 -3.41 6.16
C ALA A 37 10.17 -3.97 7.51
N ARG A 38 10.65 -5.16 7.90
CA ARG A 38 10.26 -5.78 9.18
C ARG A 38 10.79 -4.99 10.35
N GLY A 39 12.03 -4.51 10.25
CA GLY A 39 12.61 -3.56 11.20
C GLY A 39 11.84 -2.24 11.25
N LEU A 40 11.36 -1.74 10.10
CA LEU A 40 10.47 -0.57 10.06
C LEU A 40 9.15 -0.80 10.80
N TRP A 41 8.50 -1.94 10.56
CA TRP A 41 7.25 -2.27 11.25
C TRP A 41 7.44 -2.39 12.76
N ALA A 42 8.53 -3.04 13.18
CA ALA A 42 8.89 -3.17 14.59
C ALA A 42 9.16 -1.80 15.24
N LEU A 43 9.89 -0.91 14.56
CA LEU A 43 10.19 0.43 15.08
C LEU A 43 8.91 1.28 15.22
N VAL A 44 8.01 1.23 14.23
CA VAL A 44 6.71 1.93 14.29
C VAL A 44 5.86 1.36 15.43
N GLU A 45 5.81 0.04 15.59
CA GLU A 45 5.08 -0.59 16.69
C GLU A 45 5.64 -0.21 18.05
N GLU A 46 6.96 -0.26 18.24
CA GLU A 46 7.62 0.06 19.51
C GLU A 46 7.25 1.48 19.99
N ILE A 47 7.38 2.47 19.10
CA ILE A 47 7.16 3.88 19.43
C ILE A 47 5.66 4.18 19.65
N ALA A 48 4.77 3.49 18.95
CA ALA A 48 3.32 3.72 19.01
C ALA A 48 2.56 2.63 19.81
N HIS A 49 3.25 1.78 20.58
CA HIS A 49 2.68 0.54 21.13
C HIS A 49 1.39 0.74 21.94
N ASP A 50 1.29 1.84 22.69
CA ASP A 50 0.17 2.17 23.58
C ASP A 50 -0.95 2.96 22.88
N GLU A 51 -0.82 3.29 21.60
CA GLU A 51 -1.89 3.98 20.87
C GLU A 51 -3.06 3.05 20.55
N PRO A 52 -4.30 3.47 20.84
CA PRO A 52 -5.49 2.69 20.53
C PRO A 52 -5.66 2.55 19.02
N HIS A 53 -6.40 1.52 18.60
CA HIS A 53 -6.81 1.31 17.21
C HIS A 53 -5.66 1.31 16.18
N LEU A 54 -4.47 0.87 16.57
CA LEU A 54 -3.27 0.87 15.73
C LEU A 54 -2.84 2.29 15.29
N GLY A 55 -3.16 3.33 16.07
CA GLY A 55 -2.69 4.69 15.82
C GLY A 55 -1.16 4.79 15.73
N ALA A 56 -0.64 5.77 14.99
CA ALA A 56 0.80 5.98 14.81
C ALA A 56 1.20 7.44 15.04
N ASN A 57 0.40 8.21 15.79
CA ASN A 57 0.65 9.63 16.05
C ASN A 57 1.96 9.86 16.82
N ARG A 58 2.27 9.02 17.83
CA ARG A 58 3.53 9.03 18.57
C ARG A 58 4.73 8.84 17.64
N PHE A 59 4.62 7.97 16.65
CA PHE A 59 5.67 7.81 15.64
C PHE A 59 5.79 9.06 14.75
N VAL A 60 4.67 9.59 14.29
CA VAL A 60 4.62 10.84 13.50
C VAL A 60 5.19 12.04 14.26
N ASP A 61 5.05 12.07 15.59
CA ASP A 61 5.57 13.11 16.50
C ASP A 61 6.91 12.76 17.16
N HIS A 62 7.51 11.61 16.84
CA HIS A 62 8.79 11.21 17.40
C HIS A 62 9.91 12.20 17.00
N PRO A 63 10.80 12.62 17.92
CA PRO A 63 11.82 13.64 17.66
C PRO A 63 12.67 13.38 16.40
N GLU A 64 13.06 12.12 16.16
CA GLU A 64 13.86 11.76 14.98
C GLU A 64 13.01 11.50 13.73
N ALA A 65 11.89 10.77 13.85
CA ALA A 65 11.09 10.40 12.68
C ALA A 65 10.42 11.63 12.05
N SER A 66 9.96 12.56 12.90
CA SER A 66 9.26 13.78 12.46
C SER A 66 10.12 14.70 11.60
N ARG A 67 11.46 14.62 11.70
CA ARG A 67 12.41 15.35 10.85
C ARG A 67 12.29 14.98 9.38
N HIS A 68 11.78 13.78 9.08
CA HIS A 68 11.60 13.30 7.71
C HIS A 68 10.20 13.49 7.18
N PHE A 69 9.26 14.03 7.97
CA PHE A 69 7.85 14.13 7.60
C PHE A 69 7.41 15.57 7.34
N ARG A 70 6.55 15.74 6.33
CA ARG A 70 5.70 16.94 6.23
C ARG A 70 4.38 16.67 6.94
N ARG A 71 4.03 17.49 7.93
CA ARG A 71 2.87 17.28 8.83
C ARG A 71 1.98 18.52 8.86
N HIS A 72 0.77 18.35 9.40
CA HIS A 72 -0.24 19.39 9.46
C HIS A 72 0.21 20.60 10.30
N GLY A 73 -0.38 21.77 10.04
CA GLY A 73 -0.06 23.00 10.77
C GLY A 73 1.31 23.59 10.42
N GLY A 74 1.79 23.41 9.18
CA GLY A 74 3.09 23.92 8.73
C GLY A 74 4.31 23.19 9.30
N ARG A 75 4.10 22.09 10.03
CA ARG A 75 5.17 21.31 10.66
C ARG A 75 5.88 20.44 9.62
N CYS A 76 6.88 21.00 8.95
CA CYS A 76 7.76 20.27 8.06
C CYS A 76 9.08 19.95 8.76
N GLY A 77 9.47 18.68 8.78
CA GLY A 77 10.77 18.27 9.29
C GLY A 77 11.91 18.84 8.44
N ASP A 78 13.05 19.08 9.08
CA ASP A 78 14.26 19.67 8.48
C ASP A 78 14.96 18.75 7.47
N LEU A 79 14.69 17.45 7.52
CA LEU A 79 15.19 16.43 6.59
C LEU A 79 14.15 16.00 5.54
N PHE A 80 12.97 16.61 5.51
CA PHE A 80 12.00 16.39 4.44
C PHE A 80 12.47 17.13 3.17
N PRO A 81 12.65 16.45 2.02
CA PRO A 81 13.16 17.11 0.83
C PRO A 81 12.13 18.09 0.24
N PRO A 82 12.58 19.12 -0.50
CA PRO A 82 11.67 19.99 -1.24
C PRO A 82 10.70 19.21 -2.15
N GLY A 83 9.52 19.80 -2.39
CA GLY A 83 8.54 19.24 -3.31
C GLY A 83 7.64 18.16 -2.69
N ALA A 84 7.55 17.01 -3.36
CA ALA A 84 6.55 15.99 -3.06
C ALA A 84 6.99 14.93 -2.03
N GLY A 85 8.24 14.98 -1.57
CA GLY A 85 8.83 13.96 -0.68
C GLY A 85 9.64 12.92 -1.44
N ARG A 86 9.96 11.82 -0.75
CA ARG A 86 10.69 10.67 -1.31
C ARG A 86 9.70 9.60 -1.76
N PHE A 87 10.02 8.90 -2.84
CA PHE A 87 9.18 7.85 -3.41
C PHE A 87 9.90 6.51 -3.38
N ARG A 88 9.14 5.44 -3.20
CA ARG A 88 9.64 4.09 -3.45
C ARG A 88 9.82 3.90 -4.96
N VAL A 89 10.72 3.01 -5.35
CA VAL A 89 10.97 2.66 -6.76
C VAL A 89 9.67 2.23 -7.45
N VAL A 90 8.79 1.49 -6.76
CA VAL A 90 7.51 1.07 -7.32
C VAL A 90 6.53 2.23 -7.59
N GLU A 91 6.64 3.30 -6.82
CA GLU A 91 5.79 4.50 -7.00
C GLU A 91 6.22 5.26 -8.26
N ASP A 92 7.53 5.35 -8.51
CA ASP A 92 8.05 5.92 -9.75
C ASP A 92 7.75 5.02 -10.96
N ALA A 93 7.92 3.70 -10.85
CA ALA A 93 7.52 2.74 -11.89
C ALA A 93 6.02 2.85 -12.24
N SER A 94 5.16 3.00 -11.22
CA SER A 94 3.72 3.20 -11.42
C SER A 94 3.41 4.50 -12.20
N ARG A 95 4.16 5.58 -11.94
CA ARG A 95 4.03 6.86 -12.67
C ARG A 95 4.48 6.74 -14.12
N GLU A 96 5.61 6.08 -14.35
CA GLU A 96 6.14 5.84 -15.70
C GLU A 96 5.16 5.04 -16.55
N GLN A 97 4.55 4.01 -15.95
CA GLN A 97 3.48 3.21 -16.57
C GLN A 97 2.13 3.94 -16.61
N ARG A 98 2.04 5.09 -15.95
CA ARG A 98 0.83 5.93 -15.84
C ARG A 98 -0.36 5.15 -15.25
N LEU A 99 -0.08 4.27 -14.29
CA LEU A 99 -1.07 3.43 -13.61
C LEU A 99 -1.77 4.18 -12.47
N CYS A 100 -1.02 4.96 -11.70
CA CYS A 100 -1.55 5.84 -10.67
C CYS A 100 -0.65 7.08 -10.50
N ASN A 101 -1.12 8.04 -9.71
CA ASN A 101 -0.30 9.17 -9.26
C ASN A 101 -0.11 9.06 -7.74
N PRO A 102 0.90 8.30 -7.27
CA PRO A 102 1.11 8.06 -5.86
C PRO A 102 1.58 9.32 -5.13
N TYR A 103 1.28 9.39 -3.85
CA TYR A 103 1.76 10.41 -2.93
C TYR A 103 2.84 9.81 -2.02
N SER A 104 3.85 10.61 -1.67
CA SER A 104 4.91 10.14 -0.79
C SER A 104 4.34 9.82 0.59
N ASN A 105 4.67 8.66 1.12
CA ASN A 105 4.31 8.29 2.50
C ASN A 105 5.02 9.14 3.56
N PHE A 106 6.02 9.96 3.17
CA PHE A 106 6.60 10.98 4.04
C PHE A 106 5.76 12.27 4.12
N ASN A 107 4.79 12.46 3.22
CA ASN A 107 3.91 13.61 3.22
C ASN A 107 2.57 13.27 3.91
N LEU A 108 2.39 13.77 5.13
CA LEU A 108 1.27 13.46 6.02
C LEU A 108 0.22 14.58 6.05
N VAL A 109 0.13 15.40 4.99
CA VAL A 109 -0.74 16.57 4.85
C VAL A 109 -1.67 16.43 3.64
N GLY A 110 -2.84 17.08 3.72
CA GLY A 110 -3.79 17.19 2.61
C GLY A 110 -4.84 16.09 2.64
N ALA A 111 -5.65 16.01 1.59
CA ALA A 111 -6.68 14.97 1.44
C ALA A 111 -6.07 13.57 1.15
N ALA A 112 -4.80 13.52 0.76
CA ALA A 112 -4.09 12.30 0.38
C ALA A 112 -3.16 11.78 1.50
N GLN A 113 -3.60 11.76 2.77
CA GLN A 113 -2.79 11.29 3.92
C GLN A 113 -2.55 9.77 3.93
N VAL A 114 -2.22 9.19 2.78
CA VAL A 114 -1.91 7.77 2.61
C VAL A 114 -0.72 7.36 3.47
N GLY A 115 0.21 8.27 3.76
CA GLY A 115 1.34 8.02 4.66
C GLY A 115 0.93 7.69 6.09
N LYS A 116 -0.10 8.36 6.65
CA LYS A 116 -0.57 8.04 8.01
C LYS A 116 -1.24 6.67 8.06
N SER A 117 -2.09 6.39 7.08
CA SER A 117 -2.73 5.07 6.94
C SER A 117 -1.69 3.96 6.76
N SER A 118 -0.62 4.23 6.01
CA SER A 118 0.49 3.30 5.82
C SER A 118 1.25 3.05 7.12
N LEU A 119 1.52 4.08 7.94
CA LEU A 119 2.14 3.89 9.26
C LEU A 119 1.25 3.06 10.21
N THR A 120 -0.06 3.29 10.23
CA THR A 120 -0.99 2.41 10.99
C THR A 120 -1.03 1.00 10.40
N GLY A 121 -0.94 0.89 9.07
CA GLY A 121 -0.82 -0.37 8.35
C GLY A 121 0.45 -1.15 8.69
N MET A 122 1.59 -0.48 8.90
CA MET A 122 2.83 -1.10 9.36
C MET A 122 2.67 -1.76 10.74
N ARG A 123 1.88 -1.16 11.64
CA ARG A 123 1.50 -1.79 12.93
C ARG A 123 0.61 -3.02 12.75
N LEU A 124 -0.23 -3.03 11.71
CA LEU A 124 -1.00 -4.23 11.33
C LEU A 124 -0.07 -5.31 10.76
N PHE A 125 0.81 -4.96 9.81
CA PHE A 125 1.78 -5.88 9.23
C PHE A 125 2.68 -6.52 10.28
N HIS A 126 3.18 -5.76 11.25
CA HIS A 126 3.92 -6.29 12.39
C HIS A 126 3.14 -7.37 13.16
N ARG A 127 1.83 -7.17 13.39
CA ARG A 127 0.99 -8.11 14.14
C ARG A 127 0.63 -9.37 13.36
N ILE A 128 0.56 -9.29 12.03
CA ILE A 128 0.24 -10.44 11.17
C ILE A 128 1.48 -11.13 10.61
N ASP A 129 2.66 -10.55 10.83
CA ASP A 129 3.93 -11.16 10.46
C ASP A 129 4.07 -12.56 11.08
N GLY A 130 4.60 -13.50 10.29
CA GLY A 130 4.68 -14.92 10.62
C GLY A 130 3.34 -15.65 10.73
N LYS A 131 2.20 -14.95 10.56
CA LYS A 131 0.84 -15.54 10.60
C LYS A 131 0.19 -15.60 9.22
N LEU A 132 0.48 -14.63 8.36
CA LEU A 132 0.03 -14.58 6.97
C LEU A 132 1.23 -14.17 6.08
N PRO A 133 1.48 -14.85 4.95
CA PRO A 133 2.46 -14.41 3.98
C PRO A 133 2.12 -13.02 3.44
N ILE A 134 3.11 -12.12 3.43
CA ILE A 134 3.00 -10.77 2.88
C ILE A 134 3.96 -10.67 1.69
N TRP A 135 3.44 -10.69 0.47
CA TRP A 135 4.27 -10.50 -0.71
C TRP A 135 4.65 -9.01 -0.87
N PRO A 136 5.90 -8.68 -1.26
CA PRO A 136 7.00 -9.59 -1.64
C PRO A 136 7.99 -9.94 -0.50
N TYR A 137 7.66 -9.61 0.76
CA TYR A 137 8.52 -9.88 1.91
C TYR A 137 8.62 -11.37 2.27
N ASP A 138 7.59 -12.13 1.90
CA ASP A 138 7.48 -13.57 2.03
C ASP A 138 7.33 -14.23 0.65
N PRO A 139 7.78 -15.49 0.49
CA PRO A 139 7.51 -16.26 -0.72
C PRO A 139 6.00 -16.45 -0.92
N VAL A 140 5.58 -16.45 -2.18
CA VAL A 140 4.18 -16.76 -2.54
C VAL A 140 3.91 -18.23 -2.20
N PRO A 141 2.90 -18.55 -1.37
CA PRO A 141 2.62 -19.92 -1.01
C PRO A 141 2.03 -20.70 -2.19
N SER A 142 2.25 -22.02 -2.24
CA SER A 142 1.65 -22.88 -3.27
C SER A 142 0.12 -23.00 -3.14
N GLY A 143 -0.42 -22.67 -1.97
CA GLY A 143 -1.84 -22.59 -1.63
C GLY A 143 -2.02 -21.91 -0.28
N GLY A 144 -3.23 -21.41 0.00
CA GLY A 144 -3.54 -20.62 1.19
C GLY A 144 -3.57 -19.10 0.96
N PRO A 145 -3.73 -18.31 2.03
CA PRO A 145 -3.84 -16.87 1.94
C PRO A 145 -2.48 -16.18 1.66
N VAL A 146 -2.49 -15.08 0.92
CA VAL A 146 -1.37 -14.15 0.76
C VAL A 146 -1.89 -12.72 0.72
N VAL A 147 -1.16 -11.81 1.37
CA VAL A 147 -1.45 -10.38 1.39
C VAL A 147 -0.56 -9.65 0.40
N VAL A 148 -1.13 -8.72 -0.36
CA VAL A 148 -0.42 -7.84 -1.30
C VAL A 148 -0.81 -6.38 -1.10
N GLU A 149 0.13 -5.46 -1.28
CA GLU A 149 -0.19 -4.04 -1.50
C GLU A 149 -0.82 -3.88 -2.88
N ILE A 150 -1.89 -3.07 -2.99
CA ILE A 150 -2.53 -2.74 -4.26
C ILE A 150 -2.76 -1.23 -4.37
N TYR A 151 -3.04 -0.78 -5.60
CA TYR A 151 -3.75 0.48 -5.83
C TYR A 151 -5.09 0.18 -6.47
N THR A 152 -6.18 0.67 -5.87
CA THR A 152 -7.54 0.44 -6.42
C THR A 152 -7.71 1.07 -7.80
N SER A 153 -6.92 2.10 -8.13
CA SER A 153 -6.90 2.71 -9.45
C SER A 153 -6.38 1.78 -10.55
N ILE A 154 -5.52 0.78 -10.22
CA ILE A 154 -5.06 -0.22 -11.19
C ILE A 154 -6.25 -1.09 -11.60
N ALA A 155 -7.01 -1.59 -10.62
CA ALA A 155 -8.22 -2.38 -10.87
C ALA A 155 -9.25 -1.60 -11.70
N ALA A 156 -9.50 -0.33 -11.35
CA ALA A 156 -10.40 0.53 -12.11
C ALA A 156 -9.95 0.77 -13.55
N THR A 157 -8.66 1.04 -13.76
CA THR A 157 -8.10 1.25 -15.10
C THR A 157 -8.16 -0.04 -15.93
N ALA A 158 -7.87 -1.19 -15.32
CA ALA A 158 -8.00 -2.51 -15.95
C ALA A 158 -9.46 -2.83 -16.33
N ALA A 159 -10.43 -2.31 -15.57
CA ALA A 159 -11.86 -2.41 -15.88
C ALA A 159 -12.36 -1.38 -16.92
N GLY A 160 -11.46 -0.59 -17.50
CA GLY A 160 -11.79 0.38 -18.56
C GLY A 160 -12.21 1.76 -18.08
N LEU A 161 -12.07 2.08 -16.79
CA LEU A 161 -12.33 3.45 -16.32
C LEU A 161 -11.24 4.42 -16.81
N PRO A 162 -11.60 5.68 -17.11
CA PRO A 162 -10.63 6.67 -17.51
C PRO A 162 -9.64 6.97 -16.38
N ARG A 163 -8.37 7.15 -16.75
CA ARG A 163 -7.33 7.60 -15.82
C ARG A 163 -7.72 8.92 -15.17
N GLY A 164 -7.47 9.04 -13.86
CA GLY A 164 -7.88 10.20 -13.06
C GLY A 164 -9.38 10.26 -12.72
N ARG A 165 -10.20 9.35 -13.25
CA ARG A 165 -11.64 9.25 -12.95
C ARG A 165 -12.03 7.80 -12.66
N THR A 166 -11.39 7.25 -11.64
CA THR A 166 -11.52 5.84 -11.24
C THR A 166 -12.55 5.60 -10.14
N LYS A 167 -13.06 6.66 -9.49
CA LYS A 167 -14.01 6.55 -8.38
C LYS A 167 -15.43 6.28 -8.88
N ILE A 168 -16.00 5.16 -8.47
CA ILE A 168 -17.36 4.74 -8.83
C ILE A 168 -18.32 5.06 -7.68
N ARG A 169 -19.49 5.62 -7.99
CA ARG A 169 -20.52 5.94 -6.99
C ARG A 169 -21.93 5.57 -7.47
N ASP A 170 -22.03 4.72 -8.49
CA ASP A 170 -23.29 4.27 -9.09
C ASP A 170 -23.23 2.78 -9.46
N PRO A 171 -24.38 2.08 -9.41
CA PRO A 171 -24.45 0.64 -9.66
C PRO A 171 -24.13 0.25 -11.11
N ASP A 172 -24.59 1.02 -12.09
CA ASP A 172 -24.46 0.66 -13.51
C ASP A 172 -22.99 0.70 -13.95
N THR A 173 -22.22 1.67 -13.48
CA THR A 173 -20.78 1.75 -13.73
C THR A 173 -20.03 0.61 -13.05
N LEU A 174 -20.39 0.26 -11.80
CA LEU A 174 -19.79 -0.88 -11.11
C LEU A 174 -20.04 -2.19 -11.87
N ASP A 175 -21.27 -2.44 -12.32
CA ASP A 175 -21.61 -3.63 -13.08
C ASP A 175 -20.88 -3.74 -14.41
N ARG A 176 -20.79 -2.63 -15.17
CA ARG A 176 -20.00 -2.62 -16.41
C ARG A 176 -18.53 -2.94 -16.15
N ALA A 177 -17.96 -2.34 -15.11
CA ALA A 177 -16.56 -2.57 -14.72
C ALA A 177 -16.32 -4.03 -14.29
N LEU A 178 -17.24 -4.62 -13.52
CA LEU A 178 -17.17 -6.03 -13.12
C LEU A 178 -17.24 -6.98 -14.32
N VAL A 179 -18.14 -6.72 -15.27
CA VAL A 179 -18.25 -7.51 -16.49
C VAL A 179 -16.97 -7.42 -17.32
N ALA A 180 -16.36 -6.24 -17.43
CA ALA A 180 -15.09 -6.06 -18.14
C ALA A 180 -13.93 -6.89 -17.52
N LEU A 181 -13.98 -7.13 -16.20
CA LEU A 181 -13.03 -8.00 -15.49
C LEU A 181 -13.44 -9.50 -15.48
N GLY A 182 -14.47 -9.88 -16.24
CA GLY A 182 -14.97 -11.26 -16.27
C GLY A 182 -15.71 -11.70 -14.99
N SER A 183 -16.18 -10.74 -14.18
CA SER A 183 -16.97 -11.00 -12.99
C SER A 183 -18.47 -10.90 -13.27
N ARG A 184 -19.27 -11.61 -12.46
CA ARG A 184 -20.72 -11.38 -12.40
C ARG A 184 -21.00 -9.98 -11.84
N LYS A 185 -22.21 -9.48 -12.15
CA LYS A 185 -22.80 -8.28 -11.55
C LYS A 185 -22.87 -8.38 -10.03
N HIS A 186 -22.80 -7.23 -9.36
CA HIS A 186 -22.83 -7.16 -7.90
C HIS A 186 -24.26 -7.33 -7.35
N ALA A 187 -24.36 -7.73 -6.08
CA ALA A 187 -25.60 -7.59 -5.34
C ALA A 187 -25.79 -6.12 -4.93
N PRO A 188 -27.03 -5.58 -4.91
CA PRO A 188 -27.25 -4.18 -4.55
C PRO A 188 -26.65 -3.81 -3.19
N LEU A 189 -25.96 -2.66 -3.15
CA LEU A 189 -25.40 -2.12 -1.92
C LEU A 189 -26.40 -1.18 -1.23
N ALA A 190 -26.34 -1.11 0.10
CA ALA A 190 -27.10 -0.12 0.87
C ALA A 190 -26.66 1.33 0.53
N ARG A 191 -25.38 1.52 0.21
CA ARG A 191 -24.81 2.79 -0.24
C ARG A 191 -23.69 2.52 -1.25
N TYR A 192 -23.66 3.33 -2.31
CA TYR A 192 -22.57 3.36 -3.27
C TYR A 192 -21.63 4.51 -2.92
N ASP A 193 -20.61 4.21 -2.11
CA ASP A 193 -19.45 5.07 -1.93
C ASP A 193 -18.23 4.47 -2.62
N ASP A 194 -17.20 5.30 -2.80
CA ASP A 194 -16.01 4.87 -3.51
C ASP A 194 -15.20 3.83 -2.74
N HIS A 195 -15.32 3.73 -1.42
CA HIS A 195 -14.62 2.71 -0.65
C HIS A 195 -15.19 1.32 -0.90
N ALA A 196 -16.52 1.17 -0.81
CA ALA A 196 -17.19 -0.11 -1.03
C ALA A 196 -17.05 -0.58 -2.48
N THR A 197 -17.21 0.33 -3.44
CA THR A 197 -17.09 -0.01 -4.86
C THR A 197 -15.65 -0.31 -5.28
N ASP A 198 -14.66 0.44 -4.78
CA ASP A 198 -13.24 0.14 -5.01
C ASP A 198 -12.87 -1.25 -4.45
N ALA A 199 -13.35 -1.62 -3.25
CA ALA A 199 -13.08 -2.92 -2.64
C ALA A 199 -13.65 -4.09 -3.47
N ILE A 200 -14.89 -3.97 -3.93
CA ILE A 200 -15.54 -4.98 -4.79
C ILE A 200 -14.78 -5.12 -6.11
N LEU A 201 -14.42 -3.99 -6.73
CA LEU A 201 -13.73 -4.00 -8.01
C LEU A 201 -12.30 -4.54 -7.88
N ALA A 202 -11.56 -4.15 -6.84
CA ALA A 202 -10.22 -4.66 -6.55
C ALA A 202 -10.24 -6.18 -6.31
N ALA A 203 -11.22 -6.70 -5.57
CA ALA A 203 -11.37 -8.14 -5.35
C ALA A 203 -11.67 -8.89 -6.66
N ALA A 204 -12.48 -8.32 -7.55
CA ALA A 204 -12.72 -8.90 -8.88
C ALA A 204 -11.46 -8.89 -9.75
N TRP A 205 -10.72 -7.79 -9.75
CA TRP A 205 -9.46 -7.66 -10.49
C TRP A 205 -8.39 -8.64 -9.99
N LEU A 206 -8.16 -8.70 -8.68
CA LEU A 206 -7.21 -9.64 -8.07
C LEU A 206 -7.52 -11.08 -8.47
N ARG A 207 -8.79 -11.49 -8.46
CA ARG A 207 -9.20 -12.83 -8.92
C ARG A 207 -8.88 -13.05 -10.40
N ALA A 208 -9.10 -12.05 -11.25
CA ALA A 208 -8.85 -12.15 -12.68
C ALA A 208 -7.36 -12.27 -13.01
N VAL A 209 -6.49 -11.61 -12.25
CA VAL A 209 -5.05 -11.53 -12.54
C VAL A 209 -4.17 -12.41 -11.64
N ALA A 210 -4.73 -13.09 -10.63
CA ALA A 210 -3.95 -13.89 -9.66
C ALA A 210 -3.04 -14.95 -10.30
N ARG A 211 -3.34 -15.40 -11.52
CA ARG A 211 -2.56 -16.41 -12.25
C ARG A 211 -1.56 -15.81 -13.25
N ASP A 212 -1.47 -14.48 -13.36
CA ASP A 212 -0.51 -13.80 -14.23
C ASP A 212 0.88 -13.80 -13.57
N PRO A 213 1.86 -14.58 -14.08
CA PRO A 213 3.17 -14.71 -13.45
C PRO A 213 3.99 -13.41 -13.49
N GLU A 214 3.75 -12.53 -14.45
CA GLU A 214 4.49 -11.26 -14.57
C GLU A 214 4.16 -10.30 -13.43
N LEU A 215 2.96 -10.40 -12.84
CA LEU A 215 2.59 -9.59 -11.67
C LEU A 215 3.25 -10.06 -10.37
N TRP A 216 3.66 -11.33 -10.31
CA TRP A 216 4.34 -11.92 -9.15
C TRP A 216 5.86 -11.79 -9.22
N SER A 217 6.41 -11.60 -10.43
CA SER A 217 7.85 -11.44 -10.69
C SER A 217 8.12 -10.24 -11.61
N PRO A 218 7.72 -9.02 -11.22
CA PRO A 218 7.95 -7.82 -12.03
C PRO A 218 9.44 -7.52 -12.15
N SER A 219 9.85 -7.02 -13.31
CA SER A 219 11.28 -6.85 -13.64
C SER A 219 11.99 -5.84 -12.75
N GLY A 220 11.25 -4.85 -12.23
CA GLY A 220 11.77 -3.84 -11.30
C GLY A 220 11.94 -4.34 -9.86
N LEU A 221 11.33 -5.46 -9.47
CA LEU A 221 11.41 -5.97 -8.11
C LEU A 221 12.70 -6.78 -7.90
N THR A 222 13.73 -6.11 -7.38
CA THR A 222 14.98 -6.76 -7.00
C THR A 222 14.88 -7.42 -5.62
N PRO A 223 15.76 -8.38 -5.28
CA PRO A 223 15.82 -8.96 -3.93
C PRO A 223 16.07 -7.92 -2.82
N GLY A 224 16.74 -6.81 -3.13
CA GLY A 224 16.93 -5.70 -2.19
C GLY A 224 15.61 -4.98 -1.91
N LEU A 225 14.88 -4.61 -2.96
CA LEU A 225 13.58 -3.94 -2.83
C LEU A 225 12.54 -4.85 -2.18
N ALA A 226 12.55 -6.15 -2.47
CA ALA A 226 11.65 -7.11 -1.83
C ALA A 226 11.81 -7.16 -0.30
N ARG A 227 13.00 -6.83 0.22
CA ARG A 227 13.25 -6.73 1.67
C ARG A 227 12.99 -5.34 2.24
N THR A 228 13.19 -4.27 1.46
CA THR A 228 13.13 -2.89 1.96
C THR A 228 11.84 -2.17 1.59
N GLU A 229 11.61 -1.85 0.33
CA GLU A 229 10.48 -1.02 -0.10
C GLU A 229 9.20 -1.82 -0.39
N GLY A 230 9.36 -3.10 -0.70
CA GLY A 230 8.30 -3.95 -1.24
C GLY A 230 7.94 -3.59 -2.68
N TRP A 231 6.75 -4.03 -3.10
CA TRP A 231 6.21 -3.74 -4.42
C TRP A 231 4.68 -3.70 -4.38
N THR A 232 4.08 -2.78 -5.12
CA THR A 232 2.64 -2.74 -5.35
C THR A 232 2.26 -3.75 -6.43
N PHE A 233 1.39 -4.70 -6.08
CA PHE A 233 0.90 -5.70 -7.01
C PHE A 233 0.09 -5.04 -8.14
N GLY A 234 0.41 -5.38 -9.39
CA GLY A 234 -0.15 -4.76 -10.59
C GLY A 234 0.77 -3.77 -11.31
N VAL A 235 1.91 -3.38 -10.71
CA VAL A 235 2.97 -2.62 -11.38
C VAL A 235 3.99 -3.61 -11.97
N ARG A 236 4.26 -3.55 -13.28
CA ARG A 236 5.14 -4.51 -13.99
C ARG A 236 6.63 -4.11 -13.97
#